data_AF-A0A9Q1JYC1-F1
#
_entry.id   AF-A0A9Q1JYC1-F1
#
_cell.length_a   1.000
_cell.length_b   1.000
_cell.length_c   1.000
_cell.angle_alpha   90.00
_cell.angle_beta   90.00
_cell.angle_gamma   90.00
#
_symmetry.space_group_name_H-M   'P 1'
#
loop_
_entity.id
_entity.type
_entity.pdbx_description
1 polymer ?
#
loop_
_entity_poly.entity_id
_entity_poly.type
_entity_poly.pdbx_seq_one_letter_code
_entity_poly.pdbx_strand_id
1 'polypeptide(L)'
;MNRLDRQCEQLMSKANCLLGILASAQSRSVASDYKRVLLRSESLKTLQTAEKQAKGTDSNVIYHLCVENAEQRKLDTALSYVKKLLKLEAGSCTRGWILLARILSAQKKYIDAEMVVDAALEQTGKWDQAQLLRTKAKLQIAQGHTKNAIQTYAHLLAALQVQKKTFGIRNKLLNRRDQDRTLEMETWHDLINIYTSLSQWPDAEVCLSKTEVLSHHPASSCHSRGTQRRLLHQAKGLNKEAQKSFWEALDKEPTHVPSLISMAKILIQQPGDQFLHVARSLVRQAICLDRTNHLAWYTLGLLHTLEPVGTSAAEAVECFEAAALLKETAPVEPFR
;
A
#
# COMPACT_ATOMS: atom_id res chain seq x y z
N MET A 1 -11.12 38.87 -20.55
CA MET A 1 -10.12 38.10 -19.77
C MET A 1 -8.94 37.86 -20.69
N ASN A 2 -7.80 38.49 -20.42
CA ASN A 2 -6.68 38.53 -21.35
C ASN A 2 -5.94 37.18 -21.37
N ARG A 3 -5.25 36.87 -22.48
CA ARG A 3 -4.51 35.60 -22.65
C ARG A 3 -3.47 35.36 -21.55
N LEU A 4 -2.88 36.44 -21.05
CA LEU A 4 -1.93 36.44 -19.94
C LEU A 4 -2.59 36.03 -18.62
N ASP A 5 -3.78 36.55 -18.31
CA ASP A 5 -4.53 36.19 -17.08
C ASP A 5 -4.83 34.69 -17.03
N ARG A 6 -5.23 34.11 -18.17
CA ARG A 6 -5.52 32.67 -18.29
C ARG A 6 -4.27 31.80 -18.10
N GLN A 7 -3.11 32.26 -18.58
CA GLN A 7 -1.84 31.56 -18.38
C GLN A 7 -1.36 31.64 -16.93
N CYS A 8 -1.53 32.80 -16.29
CA CYS A 8 -1.27 32.99 -14.86
C CYS A 8 -2.15 32.07 -14.01
N GLU A 9 -3.45 31.97 -14.28
CA GLU A 9 -4.36 31.05 -13.57
C GLU A 9 -3.94 29.58 -13.70
N GLN A 10 -3.50 29.16 -14.89
CA GLN A 10 -3.01 27.80 -15.12
C GLN A 10 -1.71 27.50 -14.36
N LEU A 11 -0.78 28.46 -14.32
CA LEU A 11 0.45 28.33 -13.56
C LEU A 11 0.18 28.28 -12.05
N MET A 12 -0.72 29.15 -11.55
CA MET A 12 -1.16 29.15 -10.15
C MET A 12 -1.80 27.83 -9.76
N SER A 13 -2.65 27.26 -10.62
CA SER A 13 -3.26 25.94 -10.40
C SER A 13 -2.19 24.85 -10.24
N LYS A 14 -1.21 24.80 -11.15
CA LYS A 14 -0.12 23.82 -11.09
C LYS A 14 0.75 24.01 -9.84
N ALA A 15 1.07 25.25 -9.48
CA ALA A 15 1.85 25.57 -8.29
C ALA A 15 1.12 25.11 -7.02
N ASN A 16 -0.19 25.42 -6.90
CA ASN A 16 -1.02 24.96 -5.79
C ASN A 16 -1.15 23.44 -5.74
N CYS A 17 -1.24 22.78 -6.90
CA CYS A 17 -1.26 21.32 -6.98
C CYS A 17 0.04 20.71 -6.43
N LEU A 18 1.20 21.23 -6.86
CA LEU A 18 2.50 20.76 -6.38
C LEU A 18 2.67 21.01 -4.88
N LEU A 19 2.27 22.20 -4.40
CA LEU A 19 2.30 22.52 -2.97
C LEU A 19 1.45 21.53 -2.16
N GLY A 20 0.24 21.20 -2.64
CA GLY A 20 -0.62 20.23 -1.98
C GLY A 20 -0.03 18.82 -1.95
N ILE A 21 0.64 18.39 -3.02
CA ILE A 21 1.35 17.11 -3.07
C ILE A 21 2.51 17.08 -2.07
N LEU A 22 3.27 18.17 -1.98
CA LEU A 22 4.40 18.31 -1.05
C LEU A 22 3.92 18.30 0.40
N ALA A 23 2.87 19.06 0.73
CA ALA A 23 2.26 19.07 2.06
C ALA A 23 1.76 17.68 2.46
N SER A 24 1.14 16.94 1.52
CA SER A 24 0.74 15.55 1.74
C SER A 24 1.93 14.64 2.00
N ALA A 25 2.99 14.75 1.20
CA ALA A 25 4.22 13.98 1.40
C ALA A 25 4.88 14.27 2.75
N GLN A 26 4.97 15.55 3.13
CA GLN A 26 5.54 15.99 4.41
C GLN A 26 4.70 15.52 5.60
N SER A 27 3.36 15.49 5.47
CA SER A 27 2.50 14.98 6.54
C SER A 27 2.85 13.54 6.95
N ARG A 28 3.38 12.73 6.03
CA ARG A 28 3.77 11.33 6.27
C ARG A 28 5.13 11.18 6.94
N SER A 29 6.02 12.17 6.80
CA SER A 29 7.35 12.12 7.42
C SER A 29 7.41 12.79 8.80
N VAL A 30 6.42 13.62 9.14
CA VAL A 30 6.40 14.34 10.41
C VAL A 30 5.94 13.45 11.57
N ALA A 31 6.72 13.44 12.65
CA ALA A 31 6.43 12.68 13.87
C ALA A 31 5.30 13.29 14.71
N SER A 32 5.14 14.62 14.70
CA SER A 32 4.12 15.32 15.50
C SER A 32 2.72 15.18 14.90
N ASP A 33 1.79 14.67 15.71
CA ASP A 33 0.38 14.48 15.32
C ASP A 33 -0.31 15.79 14.93
N TYR A 34 -0.12 16.85 15.72
CA TYR A 34 -0.65 18.18 15.43
C TYR A 34 -0.19 18.68 14.05
N LYS A 35 1.12 18.62 13.79
CA LYS A 35 1.70 19.06 12.51
C LYS A 35 1.21 18.19 11.34
N ARG A 36 1.05 16.88 11.54
CA ARG A 36 0.52 15.97 10.52
C ARG A 36 -0.91 16.33 10.13
N VAL A 37 -1.79 16.56 11.11
CA VAL A 37 -3.18 16.97 10.86
C VAL A 37 -3.24 18.32 10.15
N LEU A 38 -2.41 19.27 10.58
CA LEU A 38 -2.31 20.58 9.93
C LEU A 38 -1.91 20.45 8.45
N LEU A 39 -0.83 19.71 8.15
CA LEU A 39 -0.33 19.49 6.80
C LEU A 39 -1.34 18.74 5.90
N ARG A 40 -2.06 17.76 6.44
CA ARG A 40 -3.16 17.08 5.71
C ARG A 40 -4.30 18.03 5.36
N SER A 41 -4.64 18.93 6.29
CA SER A 41 -5.66 19.96 6.05
C SER A 41 -5.20 20.99 5.01
N GLU A 42 -3.93 21.38 5.05
CA GLU A 42 -3.31 22.31 4.11
C GLU A 42 -3.21 21.70 2.71
N SER A 43 -2.83 20.43 2.63
CA SER A 43 -2.80 19.67 1.37
C SER A 43 -4.17 19.67 0.68
N LEU A 44 -5.24 19.35 1.40
CA LEU A 44 -6.59 19.41 0.83
C LEU A 44 -6.99 20.82 0.41
N LYS A 45 -6.73 21.82 1.26
CA LYS A 45 -7.06 23.22 0.94
C LYS A 45 -6.38 23.68 -0.33
N THR A 46 -5.07 23.45 -0.46
CA THR A 46 -4.26 23.84 -1.63
C THR A 46 -4.64 23.07 -2.89
N LEU A 47 -5.00 21.79 -2.78
CA LEU A 47 -5.52 21.03 -3.92
C LEU A 47 -6.92 21.52 -4.37
N GLN A 48 -7.78 21.91 -3.42
CA GLN A 48 -9.10 22.48 -3.72
C GLN A 48 -8.99 23.88 -4.35
N THR A 49 -8.01 24.71 -3.95
CA THR A 49 -7.76 25.98 -4.62
C THR A 49 -7.24 25.75 -6.05
N ALA A 50 -6.36 24.77 -6.26
CA ALA A 50 -5.94 24.36 -7.59
C ALA A 50 -7.13 23.93 -8.47
N GLU A 51 -8.06 23.12 -7.95
CA GLU A 51 -9.25 22.70 -8.69
C GLU A 51 -10.10 23.89 -9.14
N LYS A 52 -10.34 24.85 -8.24
CA LYS A 52 -11.11 26.07 -8.54
C LYS A 52 -10.44 26.90 -9.64
N GLN A 53 -9.13 27.06 -9.57
CA GLN A 53 -8.34 27.80 -10.57
C GLN A 53 -8.30 27.08 -11.92
N ALA A 54 -8.20 25.75 -11.92
CA ALA A 54 -8.30 24.92 -13.13
C ALA A 54 -9.73 24.78 -13.67
N LYS A 55 -10.74 25.39 -13.03
CA LYS A 55 -12.16 25.23 -13.37
C LYS A 55 -12.60 23.76 -13.44
N GLY A 56 -11.94 22.91 -12.66
CA GLY A 56 -12.21 21.47 -12.62
C GLY A 56 -11.94 20.69 -13.90
N THR A 57 -11.11 21.20 -14.82
CA THR A 57 -10.78 20.50 -16.08
C THR A 57 -9.41 19.80 -16.05
N ASP A 58 -8.58 20.06 -15.04
CA ASP A 58 -7.24 19.47 -14.92
C ASP A 58 -7.34 18.08 -14.27
N SER A 59 -7.10 17.03 -15.06
CA SER A 59 -7.18 15.64 -14.60
C SER A 59 -6.14 15.32 -13.53
N ASN A 60 -4.95 15.93 -13.58
CA ASN A 60 -3.90 15.69 -12.60
C ASN A 60 -4.28 16.25 -11.22
N VAL A 61 -4.87 17.44 -11.18
CA VAL A 61 -5.37 18.05 -9.93
C VAL A 61 -6.46 17.15 -9.31
N ILE A 62 -7.40 16.67 -10.14
CA ILE A 62 -8.50 15.81 -9.68
C ILE A 62 -7.98 14.46 -9.20
N TYR A 63 -7.01 13.88 -9.88
CA TYR A 63 -6.34 12.65 -9.44
C TYR A 63 -5.75 12.83 -8.04
N HIS A 64 -4.98 13.89 -7.81
CA HIS A 64 -4.37 14.13 -6.49
C HIS A 64 -5.38 14.48 -5.40
N LEU A 65 -6.46 15.20 -5.72
CA LEU A 65 -7.60 15.39 -4.80
C LEU A 65 -8.25 14.06 -4.42
N CYS A 66 -8.45 13.18 -5.39
CA CYS A 66 -9.02 11.86 -5.16
C CYS A 66 -8.14 11.04 -4.22
N VAL A 67 -6.84 10.96 -4.51
CA VAL A 67 -5.87 10.22 -3.69
C VAL A 67 -5.82 10.79 -2.28
N GLU A 68 -5.77 12.12 -2.10
CA GLU A 68 -5.70 12.73 -0.78
C GLU A 68 -6.96 12.47 0.05
N ASN A 69 -8.15 12.53 -0.56
CA ASN A 69 -9.39 12.16 0.12
C ASN A 69 -9.41 10.68 0.50
N ALA A 70 -8.94 9.79 -0.38
CA ALA A 70 -8.87 8.36 -0.11
C ALA A 70 -7.91 8.05 1.06
N GLU A 71 -6.71 8.64 1.07
CA GLU A 71 -5.73 8.53 2.15
C GLU A 71 -6.26 9.02 3.50
N GLN A 72 -7.12 10.06 3.48
CA GLN A 72 -7.82 10.56 4.67
C GLN A 72 -9.10 9.76 5.02
N ARG A 73 -9.34 8.61 4.37
CA ARG A 73 -10.52 7.75 4.56
C ARG A 73 -11.86 8.43 4.25
N LYS A 74 -11.86 9.52 3.47
CA LYS A 74 -13.06 10.19 2.95
C LYS A 74 -13.50 9.51 1.66
N LEU A 75 -13.95 8.26 1.78
CA LEU A 75 -14.16 7.35 0.64
C LEU A 75 -15.24 7.84 -0.34
N ASP A 76 -16.32 8.43 0.14
CA ASP A 76 -17.40 8.92 -0.73
C ASP A 76 -16.96 10.12 -1.57
N THR A 77 -16.23 11.05 -0.94
CA THR A 77 -15.61 12.19 -1.63
C THR A 77 -14.59 11.69 -2.65
N ALA A 78 -13.73 10.73 -2.28
CA ALA A 78 -12.78 10.13 -3.21
C ALA A 78 -13.50 9.44 -4.39
N LEU A 79 -14.57 8.69 -4.14
CA LEU A 79 -15.37 8.04 -5.17
C LEU A 79 -16.00 9.06 -6.15
N SER A 80 -16.44 10.22 -5.64
CA SER A 80 -16.95 11.30 -6.50
C SER A 80 -15.85 11.87 -7.42
N TYR A 81 -14.64 12.07 -6.88
CA TYR A 81 -13.52 12.61 -7.63
C TYR A 81 -12.98 11.61 -8.67
N VAL A 82 -12.87 10.32 -8.36
CA VAL A 82 -12.40 9.33 -9.35
C VAL A 82 -13.40 9.16 -10.50
N LYS A 83 -14.71 9.24 -10.22
CA LYS A 83 -15.74 9.25 -11.27
C LYS A 83 -15.63 10.48 -12.16
N LYS A 84 -15.33 11.65 -11.58
CA LYS A 84 -15.05 12.88 -12.34
C LYS A 84 -13.79 12.72 -13.20
N LEU A 85 -12.73 12.14 -12.65
CA LEU A 85 -11.47 11.85 -13.36
C LEU A 85 -11.70 10.98 -14.60
N LEU A 86 -12.35 9.84 -14.42
CA LEU A 86 -12.60 8.89 -15.52
C LEU A 86 -13.45 9.50 -16.64
N LYS A 87 -14.41 10.38 -16.29
CA LYS A 87 -15.20 11.14 -17.28
C LYS A 87 -14.33 12.13 -18.08
N LEU A 88 -13.41 12.83 -17.42
CA LEU A 88 -12.51 13.79 -18.08
C LEU A 88 -11.50 13.11 -19.00
N GLU A 89 -10.99 11.95 -18.58
CA GLU A 89 -9.98 11.19 -19.32
C GLU A 89 -10.61 10.19 -20.29
N ALA A 90 -11.94 10.21 -20.45
CA ALA A 90 -12.71 9.29 -21.29
C ALA A 90 -12.35 7.81 -21.07
N GLY A 91 -12.03 7.43 -19.83
CA GLY A 91 -11.64 6.06 -19.46
C GLY A 91 -10.23 5.63 -19.91
N SER A 92 -9.42 6.51 -20.49
CA SER A 92 -8.09 6.15 -21.04
C SER A 92 -6.99 5.94 -19.99
N CYS A 93 -7.22 6.32 -18.74
CA CYS A 93 -6.19 6.34 -17.70
C CYS A 93 -6.24 5.11 -16.78
N THR A 94 -5.26 4.22 -16.93
CA THR A 94 -5.09 3.02 -16.07
C THR A 94 -5.00 3.37 -14.58
N ARG A 95 -4.36 4.49 -14.23
CA ARG A 95 -4.23 4.93 -12.82
C ARG A 95 -5.57 5.30 -12.21
N GLY A 96 -6.48 5.90 -13.00
CA GLY A 96 -7.83 6.21 -12.56
C GLY A 96 -8.65 4.95 -12.26
N TRP A 97 -8.54 3.93 -13.11
CA TRP A 97 -9.20 2.64 -12.91
C TRP A 97 -8.69 1.89 -11.67
N ILE A 98 -7.36 1.82 -11.49
CA ILE A 98 -6.75 1.22 -10.30
C ILE A 98 -7.20 1.95 -9.03
N LEU A 99 -7.22 3.29 -9.05
CA LEU A 99 -7.65 4.08 -7.91
C LEU A 99 -9.14 3.85 -7.58
N LEU A 100 -10.01 3.75 -8.59
CA LEU A 100 -11.42 3.40 -8.40
C LEU A 100 -11.57 2.01 -7.76
N ALA A 101 -10.85 1.01 -8.26
CA ALA A 101 -10.87 -0.34 -7.71
C ALA A 101 -10.39 -0.36 -6.24
N ARG A 102 -9.33 0.39 -5.92
CA ARG A 102 -8.82 0.54 -4.54
C ARG A 102 -9.85 1.21 -3.62
N ILE A 103 -10.53 2.27 -4.08
CA ILE A 103 -11.59 2.95 -3.32
C ILE A 103 -12.79 2.02 -3.07
N LEU A 104 -13.26 1.30 -4.10
CA LEU A 104 -14.34 0.31 -3.96
C LEU A 104 -13.96 -0.82 -3.00
N SER A 105 -12.71 -1.28 -3.05
CA SER A 105 -12.18 -2.28 -2.12
C SER A 105 -12.17 -1.78 -0.67
N ALA A 106 -11.87 -0.49 -0.45
CA ALA A 106 -11.95 0.13 0.87
C ALA A 106 -13.39 0.24 1.37
N GLN A 107 -14.37 0.33 0.47
CA GLN A 107 -15.81 0.24 0.76
C GLN A 107 -16.32 -1.21 0.89
N LYS A 108 -15.43 -2.22 0.84
CA LYS A 108 -15.76 -3.66 0.86
C LYS A 108 -16.62 -4.14 -0.31
N LYS A 109 -16.67 -3.37 -1.39
CA LYS A 109 -17.36 -3.72 -2.64
C LYS A 109 -16.40 -4.45 -3.58
N TYR A 110 -15.94 -5.63 -3.15
CA TYR A 110 -14.89 -6.35 -3.87
C TYR A 110 -15.32 -6.85 -5.25
N ILE A 111 -16.58 -7.28 -5.39
CA ILE A 111 -17.15 -7.73 -6.67
C ILE A 111 -17.23 -6.55 -7.65
N ASP A 112 -17.75 -5.40 -7.21
CA ASP A 112 -17.81 -4.18 -8.03
C ASP A 112 -16.40 -3.74 -8.45
N ALA A 113 -15.43 -3.80 -7.52
CA ALA A 113 -14.05 -3.48 -7.82
C ALA A 113 -13.44 -4.42 -8.86
N GLU A 114 -13.73 -5.72 -8.81
CA GLU A 114 -13.25 -6.69 -9.79
C GLU A 114 -13.87 -6.45 -11.17
N MET A 115 -15.19 -6.20 -11.25
CA MET A 115 -15.87 -5.84 -12.50
C MET A 115 -15.28 -4.58 -13.14
N VAL A 116 -14.94 -3.57 -12.33
CA VAL A 116 -14.28 -2.35 -12.79
C VAL A 116 -12.90 -2.65 -13.37
N VAL A 117 -12.13 -3.55 -12.75
CA VAL A 117 -10.82 -3.96 -13.27
C VAL A 117 -10.96 -4.76 -14.56
N ASP A 118 -11.98 -5.62 -14.67
CA ASP A 118 -12.25 -6.37 -15.90
C ASP A 118 -12.58 -5.45 -17.07
N ALA A 119 -13.47 -4.48 -16.87
CA ALA A 119 -13.76 -3.46 -17.88
C ALA A 119 -12.50 -2.64 -18.27
N ALA A 120 -11.62 -2.36 -17.30
CA ALA A 120 -10.36 -1.66 -17.56
C ALA A 120 -9.37 -2.53 -18.36
N LEU A 121 -9.31 -3.84 -18.11
CA LEU A 121 -8.44 -4.77 -18.84
C LEU A 121 -8.83 -4.87 -20.32
N GLU A 122 -10.13 -4.81 -20.65
CA GLU A 122 -10.62 -4.79 -22.03
C GLU A 122 -10.23 -3.52 -22.79
N GLN A 123 -10.15 -2.39 -22.08
CA GLN A 123 -9.86 -1.07 -22.67
C GLN A 123 -8.37 -0.71 -22.66
N THR A 124 -7.56 -1.37 -21.83
CA THR A 124 -6.12 -1.08 -21.70
C THR A 124 -5.28 -1.92 -22.65
N GLY A 125 -4.24 -1.29 -23.21
CA GLY A 125 -3.27 -1.99 -24.04
C GLY A 125 -2.55 -3.08 -23.24
N LYS A 126 -2.24 -4.20 -23.90
CA LYS A 126 -1.57 -5.39 -23.33
C LYS A 126 -0.34 -5.08 -22.46
N TRP A 127 0.34 -3.98 -22.75
CA TRP A 127 1.57 -3.57 -22.10
C TRP A 127 1.37 -2.93 -20.72
N ASP A 128 0.16 -2.40 -20.45
CA ASP A 128 -0.15 -1.63 -19.24
C ASP A 128 -1.16 -2.35 -18.32
N GLN A 129 -1.53 -3.59 -18.68
CA GLN A 129 -2.45 -4.45 -17.91
C GLN A 129 -1.82 -5.01 -16.62
N ALA A 130 -0.49 -4.98 -16.49
CA ALA A 130 0.22 -5.67 -15.42
C ALA A 130 -0.24 -5.21 -14.01
N GLN A 131 -0.36 -3.90 -13.80
CA GLN A 131 -0.81 -3.35 -12.52
C GLN A 131 -2.29 -3.67 -12.25
N LEU A 132 -3.13 -3.68 -13.29
CA LEU A 132 -4.54 -4.07 -13.19
C LEU A 132 -4.69 -5.54 -12.78
N LEU A 133 -3.91 -6.44 -13.38
CA LEU A 133 -3.90 -7.86 -13.02
C LEU A 133 -3.50 -8.09 -11.57
N ARG A 134 -2.52 -7.34 -11.04
CA ARG A 134 -2.18 -7.40 -9.62
C ARG A 134 -3.34 -6.96 -8.73
N THR A 135 -3.99 -5.83 -9.05
CA THR A 135 -5.16 -5.36 -8.30
C THR A 135 -6.29 -6.39 -8.35
N LYS A 136 -6.57 -6.98 -9.52
CA LYS A 136 -7.55 -8.07 -9.67
C LYS A 136 -7.24 -9.26 -8.76
N ALA A 137 -6.01 -9.75 -8.79
CA ALA A 137 -5.61 -10.88 -7.94
C ALA A 137 -5.80 -10.58 -6.45
N LYS A 138 -5.48 -9.36 -5.98
CA LYS A 138 -5.72 -8.96 -4.59
C LYS A 138 -7.19 -8.86 -4.23
N LEU A 139 -8.03 -8.40 -5.14
CA LEU A 139 -9.49 -8.42 -4.96
C LEU A 139 -10.03 -9.86 -4.86
N GLN A 140 -9.51 -10.77 -5.68
CA GLN A 140 -9.87 -12.19 -5.63
C GLN A 140 -9.45 -12.84 -4.30
N ILE A 141 -8.26 -12.51 -3.78
CA ILE A 141 -7.83 -12.95 -2.43
C ILE A 141 -8.81 -12.44 -1.36
N ALA A 142 -9.19 -11.16 -1.41
CA ALA A 142 -10.11 -10.57 -0.43
C ALA A 142 -11.51 -11.20 -0.47
N GLN A 143 -11.92 -11.74 -1.61
CA GLN A 143 -13.16 -12.52 -1.77
C GLN A 143 -13.01 -14.00 -1.37
N GLY A 144 -11.81 -14.47 -1.08
CA GLY A 144 -11.53 -15.88 -0.78
C GLY A 144 -11.31 -16.76 -2.01
N HIS A 145 -11.29 -16.20 -3.23
CA HIS A 145 -11.06 -16.90 -4.49
C HIS A 145 -9.56 -17.13 -4.75
N THR A 146 -8.86 -17.80 -3.83
CA THR A 146 -7.39 -17.96 -3.86
C THR A 146 -6.87 -18.66 -5.13
N LYS A 147 -7.60 -19.66 -5.65
CA LYS A 147 -7.23 -20.34 -6.90
C LYS A 147 -7.24 -19.38 -8.10
N ASN A 148 -8.25 -18.53 -8.20
CA ASN A 148 -8.34 -17.53 -9.26
C ASN A 148 -7.20 -16.50 -9.12
N ALA A 149 -6.88 -16.08 -7.89
CA ALA A 149 -5.78 -15.16 -7.64
C ALA A 149 -4.43 -15.72 -8.11
N ILE A 150 -4.15 -17.00 -7.83
CA ILE A 150 -2.91 -17.67 -8.29
C ILE A 150 -2.84 -17.69 -9.82
N GLN A 151 -3.96 -18.00 -10.50
CA GLN A 151 -4.03 -17.97 -11.96
C GLN A 151 -3.79 -16.57 -12.52
N THR A 152 -4.42 -15.55 -11.93
CA THR A 152 -4.23 -14.15 -12.32
C THR A 152 -2.78 -13.70 -12.13
N TYR A 153 -2.12 -14.08 -11.03
CA TYR A 153 -0.70 -13.81 -10.82
C TYR A 153 0.21 -14.56 -11.80
N ALA A 154 -0.11 -15.80 -12.15
CA ALA A 154 0.63 -16.53 -13.18
C ALA A 154 0.52 -15.83 -14.54
N HIS A 155 -0.67 -15.34 -14.91
CA HIS A 155 -0.87 -14.53 -16.12
C HIS A 155 -0.07 -13.23 -16.08
N LEU A 156 -0.05 -12.53 -14.94
CA LEU A 156 0.77 -11.33 -14.74
C LEU A 156 2.26 -11.60 -14.95
N LEU A 157 2.81 -12.64 -14.31
CA LEU A 157 4.23 -13.00 -14.43
C LEU A 157 4.59 -13.41 -15.87
N ALA A 158 3.71 -14.16 -16.54
CA ALA A 158 3.89 -14.53 -17.94
C ALA A 158 3.92 -13.28 -18.84
N ALA A 159 3.01 -12.32 -18.61
CA ALA A 159 2.99 -11.06 -19.34
C ALA A 159 4.31 -10.31 -19.15
N LEU A 160 4.77 -10.09 -17.90
CA LEU A 160 6.04 -9.42 -17.59
C LEU A 160 7.25 -10.12 -18.23
N GLN A 161 7.26 -11.46 -18.25
CA GLN A 161 8.33 -12.22 -18.89
C GLN A 161 8.37 -12.01 -20.41
N VAL A 162 7.21 -11.99 -21.07
CA VAL A 162 7.10 -11.65 -22.50
C VAL A 162 7.63 -10.24 -22.73
N GLN A 163 7.25 -9.27 -21.89
CA GLN A 163 7.72 -7.89 -22.05
C GLN A 163 9.24 -7.78 -21.93
N LYS A 164 9.83 -8.43 -20.93
CA LYS A 164 11.28 -8.43 -20.73
C LYS A 164 12.04 -8.97 -21.95
N LYS A 165 11.52 -10.01 -22.63
CA LYS A 165 12.11 -10.56 -23.85
C LYS A 165 11.98 -9.60 -25.04
N THR A 166 10.82 -8.98 -25.23
CA THR A 166 10.58 -8.06 -26.36
C THR A 166 11.38 -6.76 -26.23
N PHE A 167 11.50 -6.20 -25.02
CA PHE A 167 12.24 -4.96 -24.76
C PHE A 167 13.76 -5.17 -24.60
N GLY A 168 14.23 -6.40 -24.39
CA GLY A 168 15.66 -6.74 -24.41
C GLY A 168 16.36 -6.37 -25.72
N ILE A 169 15.59 -6.22 -26.81
CA ILE A 169 16.07 -5.88 -28.16
C ILE A 169 16.07 -4.34 -28.40
N ARG A 170 15.30 -3.56 -27.64
CA ARG A 170 15.11 -2.12 -27.87
C ARG A 170 15.49 -1.32 -26.62
N ASN A 171 16.74 -0.88 -26.58
CA ASN A 171 17.37 -0.24 -25.44
C ASN A 171 16.93 1.23 -25.26
N LYS A 172 15.66 1.47 -24.91
CA LYS A 172 15.15 2.77 -24.43
C LYS A 172 13.94 2.51 -23.52
N LEU A 173 14.11 2.69 -22.20
CA LEU A 173 13.11 2.98 -21.13
C LEU A 173 13.57 2.37 -19.79
N LEU A 174 14.58 2.97 -19.15
CA LEU A 174 15.08 2.55 -17.82
C LEU A 174 13.97 2.56 -16.76
N ASN A 175 13.14 3.61 -16.72
CA ASN A 175 12.07 3.75 -15.72
C ASN A 175 10.98 2.66 -15.80
N ARG A 176 10.65 2.18 -17.01
CA ARG A 176 9.65 1.11 -17.18
C ARG A 176 10.19 -0.22 -16.66
N ARG A 177 11.45 -0.50 -16.95
CA ARG A 177 12.13 -1.73 -16.51
C ARG A 177 12.19 -1.83 -14.98
N ASP A 178 12.35 -0.71 -14.27
CA ASP A 178 12.35 -0.71 -12.80
C ASP A 178 10.94 -0.90 -12.20
N GLN A 179 9.90 -0.34 -12.84
CA GLN A 179 8.50 -0.57 -12.44
C GLN A 179 8.08 -2.02 -12.65
N ASP A 180 8.39 -2.60 -13.81
CA ASP A 180 8.08 -4.00 -14.12
C ASP A 180 8.79 -4.97 -13.15
N ARG A 181 10.04 -4.68 -12.79
CA ARG A 181 10.79 -5.45 -11.79
C ARG A 181 10.20 -5.35 -10.39
N THR A 182 9.80 -4.14 -9.98
CA THR A 182 9.16 -3.90 -8.68
C THR A 182 7.84 -4.68 -8.61
N LEU A 183 7.05 -4.64 -9.69
CA LEU A 183 5.79 -5.35 -9.80
C LEU A 183 5.97 -6.88 -9.81
N GLU A 184 6.98 -7.38 -10.54
CA GLU A 184 7.35 -8.81 -10.54
C GLU A 184 7.68 -9.28 -9.12
N MET A 185 8.53 -8.52 -8.43
CA MET A 185 8.95 -8.79 -7.05
C MET A 185 7.75 -8.77 -6.08
N GLU A 186 6.89 -7.75 -6.17
CA GLU A 186 5.67 -7.66 -5.38
C GLU A 186 4.72 -8.84 -5.61
N THR A 187 4.59 -9.28 -6.86
CA THR A 187 3.76 -10.44 -7.24
C THR A 187 4.27 -11.72 -6.61
N TRP A 188 5.60 -11.93 -6.60
CA TRP A 188 6.20 -13.08 -5.92
C TRP A 188 5.94 -13.06 -4.41
N HIS A 189 6.01 -11.89 -3.76
CA HIS A 189 5.66 -11.79 -2.34
C HIS A 189 4.19 -12.08 -2.07
N ASP A 190 3.29 -11.59 -2.94
CA ASP A 190 1.87 -11.86 -2.81
C ASP A 190 1.60 -13.38 -2.95
N LEU A 191 2.29 -14.09 -3.86
CA LEU A 191 2.23 -15.55 -3.98
C LEU A 191 2.81 -16.27 -2.75
N ILE A 192 3.93 -15.81 -2.19
CA ILE A 192 4.50 -16.38 -0.95
C ILE A 192 3.48 -16.28 0.19
N ASN A 193 2.80 -15.14 0.35
CA ASN A 193 1.77 -14.97 1.35
C ASN A 193 0.60 -15.94 1.15
N ILE A 194 0.15 -16.14 -0.10
CA ILE A 194 -0.90 -17.12 -0.43
C ILE A 194 -0.45 -18.53 -0.04
N TYR A 195 0.70 -19.00 -0.55
CA TYR A 195 1.18 -20.35 -0.28
C TYR A 195 1.46 -20.59 1.21
N THR A 196 1.97 -19.58 1.91
CA THR A 196 2.13 -19.60 3.37
C THR A 196 0.79 -19.77 4.09
N SER A 197 -0.26 -19.04 3.66
CA SER A 197 -1.61 -19.18 4.24
C SER A 197 -2.24 -20.55 3.97
N LEU A 198 -1.87 -21.19 2.86
CA LEU A 198 -2.30 -22.55 2.50
C LEU A 198 -1.41 -23.64 3.12
N SER A 199 -0.40 -23.29 3.92
CA SER A 199 0.61 -24.22 4.45
C SER A 199 1.37 -25.00 3.36
N GLN A 200 1.44 -24.48 2.14
CA GLN A 200 2.19 -25.04 1.00
C GLN A 200 3.63 -24.52 1.04
N TRP A 201 4.41 -25.00 2.01
CA TRP A 201 5.78 -24.55 2.24
C TRP A 201 6.73 -24.71 1.05
N PRO A 202 6.73 -25.84 0.31
CA PRO A 202 7.63 -26.02 -0.82
C PRO A 202 7.40 -24.97 -1.92
N ASP A 203 6.14 -24.68 -2.23
CA ASP A 203 5.77 -23.69 -3.25
C ASP A 203 6.15 -22.26 -2.82
N ALA A 204 6.00 -21.95 -1.53
CA ALA A 204 6.44 -20.68 -0.95
C ALA A 204 7.97 -20.51 -1.03
N GLU A 205 8.74 -21.57 -0.78
CA GLU A 205 10.21 -21.58 -0.90
C GLU A 205 10.67 -21.40 -2.34
N VAL A 206 9.99 -22.03 -3.30
CA VAL A 206 10.26 -21.80 -4.72
C VAL A 206 10.03 -20.34 -5.08
N CYS A 207 8.91 -19.74 -4.64
CA CYS A 207 8.66 -18.32 -4.88
C CYS A 207 9.72 -17.42 -4.23
N LEU A 208 10.18 -17.74 -3.03
CA LEU A 208 11.29 -17.04 -2.38
C LEU A 208 12.58 -17.10 -3.21
N SER A 209 12.95 -18.27 -3.73
CA SER A 209 14.13 -18.41 -4.59
C SER A 209 14.06 -17.52 -5.84
N LYS A 210 12.85 -17.31 -6.40
CA LYS A 210 12.64 -16.40 -7.54
C LYS A 210 12.90 -14.95 -7.15
N THR A 211 12.47 -14.52 -5.96
CA THR A 211 12.78 -13.17 -5.45
C THR A 211 14.28 -12.97 -5.22
N GLU A 212 15.00 -14.01 -4.80
CA GLU A 212 16.45 -13.93 -4.58
C GLU A 212 17.22 -13.70 -5.88
N VAL A 213 16.82 -14.38 -6.97
CA VAL A 213 17.44 -14.18 -8.30
C VAL A 213 17.17 -12.77 -8.85
N LEU A 214 16.04 -12.16 -8.51
CA LEU A 214 15.70 -10.80 -8.95
C LEU A 214 16.46 -9.71 -8.16
N SER A 215 17.11 -10.06 -7.05
CA SER A 215 17.61 -9.13 -6.01
C SER A 215 19.03 -8.59 -6.18
N HIS A 216 19.60 -8.52 -7.39
CA HIS A 216 20.98 -8.03 -7.61
C HIS A 216 21.22 -6.51 -7.33
N HIS A 217 20.29 -5.80 -6.68
CA HIS A 217 20.50 -4.45 -6.15
C HIS A 217 20.00 -4.29 -4.70
N PRO A 218 20.68 -3.48 -3.85
CA PRO A 218 20.80 -3.81 -2.42
C PRO A 218 19.75 -3.17 -1.50
N ALA A 219 19.09 -2.09 -1.91
CA ALA A 219 18.26 -1.30 -1.00
C ALA A 219 16.84 -1.88 -0.87
N SER A 220 15.95 -1.71 -1.86
CA SER A 220 14.54 -2.13 -1.76
C SER A 220 14.33 -3.65 -1.66
N SER A 221 15.21 -4.44 -2.30
CA SER A 221 15.08 -5.89 -2.41
C SER A 221 15.48 -6.68 -1.15
N CYS A 222 16.22 -6.07 -0.21
CA CYS A 222 16.56 -6.73 1.05
C CYS A 222 15.37 -6.78 2.02
N HIS A 223 14.49 -5.77 1.98
CA HIS A 223 13.35 -5.59 2.89
C HIS A 223 12.33 -6.71 2.78
N SER A 224 11.94 -7.00 1.55
CA SER A 224 10.91 -8.00 1.27
C SER A 224 11.45 -9.42 1.39
N ARG A 225 12.70 -9.66 0.96
CA ARG A 225 13.38 -10.96 1.09
C ARG A 225 13.47 -11.42 2.54
N GLY A 226 13.97 -10.54 3.40
CA GLY A 226 14.10 -10.84 4.81
C GLY A 226 12.72 -11.07 5.46
N THR A 227 11.76 -10.19 5.18
CA THR A 227 10.42 -10.29 5.79
C THR A 227 9.66 -11.53 5.34
N GLN A 228 9.72 -11.90 4.06
CA GLN A 228 9.03 -13.08 3.55
C GLN A 228 9.62 -14.38 4.08
N ARG A 229 10.96 -14.48 4.13
CA ARG A 229 11.64 -15.63 4.76
C ARG A 229 11.25 -15.76 6.25
N ARG A 230 11.07 -14.64 6.94
CA ARG A 230 10.65 -14.62 8.36
C ARG A 230 9.20 -14.99 8.58
N LEU A 231 8.30 -14.48 7.73
CA LEU A 231 6.89 -14.86 7.77
C LEU A 231 6.74 -16.36 7.52
N LEU A 232 7.57 -16.92 6.62
CA LEU A 232 7.65 -18.36 6.42
C LEU A 232 8.16 -19.10 7.67
N HIS A 233 9.25 -18.64 8.28
CA HIS A 233 9.75 -19.23 9.54
C HIS A 233 8.73 -19.15 10.68
N GLN A 234 8.07 -18.00 10.84
CA GLN A 234 7.01 -17.79 11.82
C GLN A 234 5.83 -18.73 11.59
N ALA A 235 5.38 -18.86 10.34
CA ALA A 235 4.28 -19.74 9.98
C ALA A 235 4.62 -21.24 10.17
N LYS A 236 5.90 -21.60 10.08
CA LYS A 236 6.43 -22.93 10.42
C LYS A 236 6.65 -23.15 11.94
N GLY A 237 6.44 -22.15 12.79
CA GLY A 237 6.68 -22.22 14.24
C GLY A 237 8.15 -22.06 14.65
N LEU A 238 9.03 -21.67 13.72
CA LEU A 238 10.46 -21.47 13.92
C LEU A 238 10.74 -20.06 14.47
N ASN A 239 10.30 -19.82 15.72
CA ASN A 239 10.30 -18.48 16.33
C ASN A 239 11.70 -17.89 16.53
N LYS A 240 12.72 -18.72 16.81
CA LYS A 240 14.10 -18.25 17.03
C LYS A 240 14.76 -17.80 15.73
N GLU A 241 14.60 -18.57 14.66
CA GLU A 241 15.07 -18.19 13.32
C GLU A 241 14.34 -16.94 12.82
N ALA A 242 13.01 -16.88 13.02
CA ALA A 242 12.21 -15.71 12.67
C ALA A 242 12.73 -14.45 13.39
N GLN A 243 12.94 -14.52 14.71
CA GLN A 243 13.43 -13.40 15.52
C GLN A 243 14.82 -12.91 15.07
N LYS A 244 15.78 -13.81 14.87
CA LYS A 244 17.12 -13.47 14.39
C LYS A 244 17.03 -12.74 13.05
N SER A 245 16.28 -13.32 12.13
CA SER A 245 16.10 -12.70 10.83
C SER A 245 15.42 -11.33 10.95
N PHE A 246 14.44 -11.12 11.85
CA PHE A 246 13.78 -9.81 12.01
C PHE A 246 14.75 -8.71 12.43
N TRP A 247 15.64 -9.00 13.39
CA TRP A 247 16.73 -8.08 13.75
C TRP A 247 17.60 -7.71 12.56
N GLU A 248 18.02 -8.71 11.77
CA GLU A 248 18.84 -8.46 10.57
C GLU A 248 18.15 -7.59 9.49
N ALA A 249 16.80 -7.48 9.46
CA ALA A 249 16.16 -6.44 8.64
C ALA A 249 16.12 -5.11 9.32
N LEU A 250 15.76 -5.06 10.60
CA LEU A 250 15.60 -3.79 11.29
C LEU A 250 16.94 -3.05 11.37
N ASP A 251 18.05 -3.78 11.44
CA ASP A 251 19.40 -3.23 11.30
C ASP A 251 19.66 -2.59 9.92
N LYS A 252 19.00 -3.08 8.86
CA LYS A 252 19.12 -2.55 7.50
C LYS A 252 18.13 -1.42 7.23
N GLU A 253 16.90 -1.55 7.71
CA GLU A 253 15.83 -0.56 7.57
C GLU A 253 14.98 -0.49 8.85
N PRO A 254 15.29 0.46 9.74
CA PRO A 254 14.57 0.64 10.99
C PRO A 254 13.11 1.10 10.82
N THR A 255 12.72 1.53 9.62
CA THR A 255 11.40 2.14 9.32
C THR A 255 10.42 1.20 8.62
N HIS A 256 10.75 -0.08 8.46
CA HIS A 256 9.85 -1.02 7.78
C HIS A 256 8.67 -1.45 8.66
N VAL A 257 7.50 -0.82 8.49
CA VAL A 257 6.29 -1.03 9.31
C VAL A 257 5.89 -2.51 9.46
N PRO A 258 5.79 -3.32 8.39
CA PRO A 258 5.44 -4.74 8.54
C PRO A 258 6.46 -5.55 9.37
N SER A 259 7.75 -5.21 9.30
CA SER A 259 8.79 -5.85 10.13
C SER A 259 8.61 -5.50 11.61
N LEU A 260 8.39 -4.20 11.89
CA LEU A 260 8.19 -3.71 13.26
C LEU A 260 7.00 -4.42 13.93
N ILE A 261 5.87 -4.50 13.23
CA ILE A 261 4.65 -5.15 13.74
C ILE A 261 4.88 -6.65 13.96
N SER A 262 5.49 -7.34 12.98
CA SER A 262 5.70 -8.80 13.07
C SER A 262 6.69 -9.16 14.18
N MET A 263 7.76 -8.38 14.34
CA MET A 263 8.71 -8.53 15.44
C MET A 263 8.05 -8.29 16.80
N ALA A 264 7.25 -7.24 16.93
CA ALA A 264 6.50 -6.96 18.15
C ALA A 264 5.58 -8.14 18.53
N LYS A 265 4.88 -8.74 17.57
CA LYS A 265 4.05 -9.94 17.80
C LYS A 265 4.83 -11.12 18.33
N ILE A 266 6.05 -11.34 17.84
CA ILE A 266 6.93 -12.42 18.34
C ILE A 266 7.38 -12.11 19.77
N LEU A 267 7.78 -10.87 20.05
CA LEU A 267 8.23 -10.44 21.37
C LEU A 267 7.11 -10.53 22.42
N ILE A 268 5.86 -10.23 22.05
CA ILE A 268 4.68 -10.38 22.91
C ILE A 268 4.50 -11.83 23.38
N GLN A 269 4.90 -12.81 22.58
CA GLN A 269 4.79 -14.23 22.93
C GLN A 269 5.94 -14.73 23.82
N GLN A 270 6.99 -13.93 24.03
CA GLN A 270 8.13 -14.31 24.86
C GLN A 270 7.88 -13.95 26.33
N PRO A 271 8.32 -14.80 27.29
CA PRO A 271 8.22 -14.47 28.71
C PRO A 271 9.20 -13.35 29.09
N GLY A 272 8.71 -12.30 29.77
CA GLY A 272 9.52 -11.26 30.40
C GLY A 272 9.15 -9.82 30.01
N ASP A 273 9.10 -8.93 31.00
CA ASP A 273 8.67 -7.53 30.84
C ASP A 273 9.57 -6.71 29.89
N GLN A 274 10.85 -7.06 29.79
CA GLN A 274 11.80 -6.42 28.87
C GLN A 274 11.33 -6.54 27.42
N PHE A 275 10.79 -7.70 27.02
CA PHE A 275 10.31 -7.92 25.66
C PHE A 275 9.04 -7.12 25.37
N LEU A 276 8.15 -6.97 26.36
CA LEU A 276 6.96 -6.13 26.24
C LEU A 276 7.32 -4.66 26.05
N HIS A 277 8.33 -4.15 26.76
CA HIS A 277 8.81 -2.78 26.57
C HIS A 277 9.39 -2.56 25.16
N VAL A 278 10.20 -3.49 24.65
CA VAL A 278 10.73 -3.42 23.28
C VAL A 278 9.61 -3.51 22.25
N ALA A 279 8.67 -4.44 22.42
CA ALA A 279 7.51 -4.58 21.54
C ALA A 279 6.68 -3.28 21.48
N ARG A 280 6.45 -2.63 22.62
CA ARG A 280 5.76 -1.33 22.69
C ARG A 280 6.48 -0.24 21.91
N SER A 281 7.81 -0.16 22.03
CA SER A 281 8.61 0.79 21.25
C SER A 281 8.44 0.57 19.74
N LEU A 282 8.55 -0.70 19.29
CA LEU A 282 8.40 -1.06 17.88
C LEU A 282 7.00 -0.75 17.34
N VAL A 283 5.95 -1.05 18.11
CA VAL A 283 4.56 -0.76 17.71
C VAL A 283 4.28 0.74 17.68
N ARG A 284 4.77 1.51 18.66
CA ARG A 284 4.64 2.98 18.65
C ARG A 284 5.35 3.57 17.44
N GLN A 285 6.54 3.08 17.10
CA GLN A 285 7.25 3.48 15.89
C GLN A 285 6.45 3.13 14.63
N ALA A 286 5.85 1.93 14.56
CA ALA A 286 5.00 1.52 13.45
C ALA A 286 3.77 2.44 13.27
N ILE A 287 3.10 2.82 14.36
CA ILE A 287 1.95 3.75 14.34
C ILE A 287 2.37 5.17 13.94
N CYS A 288 3.56 5.63 14.38
CA CYS A 288 4.10 6.91 13.96
C CYS A 288 4.37 6.96 12.45
N LEU A 289 4.82 5.86 11.86
CA LEU A 289 5.12 5.73 10.44
C LEU A 289 3.86 5.54 9.58
N ASP A 290 2.93 4.68 10.02
CA ASP A 290 1.63 4.46 9.37
C ASP A 290 0.51 4.36 10.42
N ARG A 291 -0.09 5.51 10.70
CA ARG A 291 -1.21 5.61 11.65
C ARG A 291 -2.47 4.88 11.16
N THR A 292 -2.60 4.61 9.86
CA THR A 292 -3.78 3.93 9.31
C THR A 292 -3.65 2.41 9.32
N ASN A 293 -2.54 1.89 9.82
CA ASN A 293 -2.29 0.46 9.90
C ASN A 293 -3.08 -0.19 11.05
N HIS A 294 -4.21 -0.81 10.71
CA HIS A 294 -5.06 -1.50 11.68
C HIS A 294 -4.32 -2.61 12.47
N LEU A 295 -3.32 -3.28 11.89
CA LEU A 295 -2.56 -4.32 12.59
C LEU A 295 -1.64 -3.74 13.67
N ALA A 296 -1.12 -2.52 13.48
CA ALA A 296 -0.31 -1.85 14.48
C ALA A 296 -1.17 -1.50 15.72
N TRP A 297 -2.35 -0.92 15.51
CA TRP A 297 -3.32 -0.62 16.57
C TRP A 297 -3.79 -1.88 17.30
N TYR A 298 -4.12 -2.94 16.56
CA TYR A 298 -4.48 -4.22 17.17
C TYR A 298 -3.35 -4.79 18.04
N THR A 299 -2.10 -4.73 17.57
CA THR A 299 -0.94 -5.21 18.32
C THR A 299 -0.67 -4.35 19.56
N LEU A 300 -0.94 -3.04 19.50
CA LEU A 300 -0.87 -2.16 20.66
C LEU A 300 -1.94 -2.53 21.69
N GLY A 301 -3.18 -2.80 21.26
CA GLY A 301 -4.25 -3.28 22.13
C GLY A 301 -3.87 -4.57 22.87
N LEU A 302 -3.26 -5.54 22.17
CA LEU A 302 -2.73 -6.75 22.79
C LEU A 302 -1.68 -6.43 23.88
N LEU A 303 -0.78 -5.47 23.65
CA LEU A 303 0.21 -5.07 24.66
C LEU A 303 -0.46 -4.48 25.92
N HIS A 304 -1.51 -3.68 25.75
CA HIS A 304 -2.26 -3.11 26.88
C HIS A 304 -2.99 -4.19 27.69
N THR A 305 -3.49 -5.26 27.06
CA THR A 305 -4.11 -6.38 27.79
C THR A 305 -3.15 -7.21 28.65
N LEU A 306 -1.85 -7.11 28.38
CA LEU A 306 -0.80 -7.82 29.11
C LEU A 306 -0.23 -7.01 30.28
N GLU A 307 -0.64 -5.75 30.43
CA GLU A 307 -0.24 -4.92 31.56
C GLU A 307 -1.02 -5.30 32.84
N PRO A 308 -0.44 -5.04 34.03
CA PRO A 308 -1.08 -5.38 35.29
C PRO A 308 -2.49 -4.78 35.42
N VAL A 309 -3.36 -5.54 36.07
CA VAL A 309 -4.82 -5.34 36.11
C VAL A 309 -5.17 -3.96 36.63
N GLY A 310 -5.86 -3.15 35.81
CA GLY A 310 -6.58 -1.94 36.23
C GLY A 310 -6.18 -0.63 35.53
N THR A 311 -4.99 -0.52 34.95
CA THR A 311 -4.52 0.76 34.36
C THR A 311 -4.72 0.87 32.84
N SER A 312 -4.94 -0.25 32.13
CA SER A 312 -4.75 -0.33 30.68
C SER A 312 -5.96 -0.86 29.89
N ALA A 313 -7.04 -1.27 30.56
CA ALA A 313 -8.19 -1.89 29.90
C ALA A 313 -8.92 -0.92 28.96
N ALA A 314 -9.09 0.34 29.36
CA ALA A 314 -9.68 1.37 28.52
C ALA A 314 -8.83 1.66 27.28
N GLU A 315 -7.51 1.80 27.45
CA GLU A 315 -6.56 2.01 26.35
C GLU A 315 -6.55 0.84 25.35
N ALA A 316 -6.67 -0.40 25.85
CA ALA A 316 -6.80 -1.59 25.01
C ALA A 316 -8.08 -1.55 24.15
N VAL A 317 -9.21 -1.20 24.77
CA VAL A 317 -10.50 -1.06 24.06
C VAL A 317 -10.41 0.01 22.98
N GLU A 318 -9.89 1.18 23.29
CA GLU A 318 -9.70 2.26 22.30
C GLU A 318 -8.80 1.82 21.13
N CYS A 319 -7.74 1.06 21.41
CA CYS A 319 -6.87 0.51 20.37
C CYS A 319 -7.60 -0.49 19.47
N PHE A 320 -8.44 -1.35 20.03
CA PHE A 320 -9.21 -2.33 19.26
C PHE A 320 -10.32 -1.66 18.45
N GLU A 321 -11.00 -0.66 18.99
CA GLU A 321 -11.98 0.16 18.26
C GLU A 321 -11.32 0.88 17.08
N ALA A 322 -10.18 1.53 17.30
CA ALA A 322 -9.41 2.17 16.23
C ALA A 322 -8.98 1.15 15.15
N ALA A 323 -8.51 -0.04 15.56
CA ALA A 323 -8.14 -1.11 14.63
C ALA A 323 -9.34 -1.59 13.80
N ALA A 324 -10.52 -1.75 14.41
CA ALA A 324 -11.73 -2.17 13.72
C ALA A 324 -12.17 -1.14 12.66
N LEU A 325 -12.28 0.14 13.04
CA LEU A 325 -12.65 1.23 12.13
C LEU A 325 -11.66 1.38 10.97
N LEU A 326 -10.36 1.25 11.23
CA LEU A 326 -9.34 1.29 10.19
C LEU A 326 -9.39 0.07 9.26
N LYS A 327 -9.72 -1.12 9.79
CA LYS A 327 -9.86 -2.34 8.99
C LYS A 327 -11.09 -2.26 8.07
N GLU A 328 -12.19 -1.68 8.54
CA GLU A 328 -13.41 -1.46 7.76
C GLU A 328 -13.20 -0.54 6.56
N THR A 329 -12.24 0.38 6.64
CA THR A 329 -11.93 1.34 5.55
C THR A 329 -10.59 1.04 4.85
N ALA A 330 -9.97 -0.10 5.16
CA ALA A 330 -8.71 -0.52 4.54
C ALA A 330 -8.93 -1.06 3.12
N PRO A 331 -8.26 -0.51 2.10
CA PRO A 331 -8.23 -1.07 0.75
C PRO A 331 -7.37 -2.33 0.69
N VAL A 332 -7.53 -3.12 -0.38
CA VAL A 332 -6.66 -4.28 -0.65
C VAL A 332 -5.23 -3.88 -1.05
N GLU A 333 -5.06 -2.66 -1.54
CA GLU A 333 -3.77 -2.03 -1.87
C GLU A 333 -3.75 -0.58 -1.39
N PRO A 334 -2.59 -0.03 -0.99
CA PRO A 334 -2.45 1.40 -0.69
C PRO A 334 -3.00 2.27 -1.83
N PHE A 335 -3.55 3.44 -1.53
CA PHE A 335 -4.17 4.28 -2.57
C PHE A 335 -3.15 4.90 -3.53
N ARG A 336 -1.90 5.09 -3.08
CA ARG A 336 -0.82 5.70 -3.85
C ARG A 336 -0.03 4.73 -4.74
#